data_AF-A0A354THU0-F1
#
_entry.id   AF-A0A354THU0-F1
#
_cell.length_a   1.000
_cell.length_b   1.000
_cell.length_c   1.000
_cell.angle_alpha   90.00
_cell.angle_beta   90.00
_cell.angle_gamma   90.00
#
_symmetry.space_group_name_H-M   'P 1'
#
loop_
_entity.id
_entity.type
_entity.pdbx_description
1 polymer ?
#
loop_
_entity_poly.entity_id
_entity_poly.type
_entity_poly.pdbx_seq_one_letter_code
_entity_poly.pdbx_strand_id
1 'polypeptide(L)'
;MNTALIPIEHTATYFADRIRAVGDEVLNVAADLVAALDARPELRAELIDAKVSRDVIDNLERLGRGEIHRNLVLDSSTVGRRLLKLPLSVQTQAIEAGVEVLDPDEQTTRLIPVDELTPKQVEQVFPKHGHQRSLAEQRTWLRERKSKQPVPVSPAYRVCKDCIITPAGERITKAQILQWLAEMH
;
A
#
# COMPACT_ATOMS: atom_id res chain seq x y z
N MET A 1 40.71 -33.48 -22.46
CA MET A 1 39.62 -33.69 -21.48
C MET A 1 38.65 -32.54 -21.67
N ASN A 2 37.49 -32.84 -22.23
CA ASN A 2 36.45 -31.85 -22.52
C ASN A 2 35.65 -31.64 -21.22
N THR A 3 35.90 -30.55 -20.52
CA THR A 3 35.07 -30.15 -19.37
C THR A 3 33.76 -29.64 -19.95
N ALA A 4 32.77 -30.53 -20.06
CA ALA A 4 31.42 -30.15 -20.44
C ALA A 4 30.92 -29.11 -19.41
N LEU A 5 30.80 -27.87 -19.85
CA LEU A 5 30.07 -26.83 -19.13
C LEU A 5 28.62 -27.31 -19.03
N ILE A 6 28.26 -27.86 -17.87
CA ILE A 6 26.87 -28.17 -17.54
C ILE A 6 26.12 -26.84 -17.65
N PRO A 7 25.13 -26.72 -18.56
CA PRO A 7 24.36 -25.50 -18.65
C PRO A 7 23.63 -25.31 -17.32
N ILE A 8 23.93 -24.21 -16.64
CA ILE A 8 23.19 -23.82 -15.43
C ILE A 8 21.79 -23.48 -15.92
N GLU A 9 20.85 -24.41 -15.75
CA GLU A 9 19.46 -24.13 -16.03
C GLU A 9 18.99 -23.08 -15.02
N HIS A 10 18.83 -21.85 -15.51
CA HIS A 10 18.30 -20.70 -14.78
C HIS A 10 16.80 -20.87 -14.53
N THR A 11 16.43 -21.93 -13.80
CA THR A 11 15.05 -22.25 -13.43
C THR A 11 14.55 -21.31 -12.34
N ALA A 12 13.23 -21.26 -12.16
CA ALA A 12 12.62 -20.49 -11.08
C ALA A 12 13.14 -20.92 -9.70
N THR A 13 13.37 -22.23 -9.50
CA THR A 13 13.93 -22.79 -8.26
C THR A 13 15.34 -22.30 -7.99
N TYR A 14 16.20 -22.27 -9.01
CA TYR A 14 17.57 -21.74 -8.89
C TYR A 14 17.58 -20.29 -8.38
N PHE A 15 16.74 -19.43 -8.96
CA PHE A 15 16.64 -18.05 -8.49
C PHE A 15 16.01 -17.95 -7.11
N ALA A 16 15.00 -18.76 -6.81
CA ALA A 16 14.38 -18.80 -5.49
C ALA A 16 15.40 -19.15 -4.39
N ASP A 17 16.25 -20.14 -4.62
CA ASP A 17 17.29 -20.53 -3.66
C ASP A 17 18.33 -19.44 -3.47
N ARG A 18 18.74 -18.77 -4.54
CA ARG A 18 19.66 -17.62 -4.45
C ARG A 18 19.04 -16.43 -3.71
N ILE A 19 17.78 -16.14 -3.96
CA ILE A 19 17.05 -15.06 -3.27
C ILE A 19 16.95 -15.38 -1.76
N ARG A 20 16.67 -16.63 -1.40
CA ARG A 20 16.66 -17.06 0.01
C ARG A 20 18.03 -16.91 0.66
N ALA A 21 19.11 -17.34 -0.02
CA ALA A 21 20.47 -17.20 0.49
C ALA A 21 20.83 -15.73 0.77
N VAL A 22 20.48 -14.81 -0.16
CA VAL A 22 20.64 -13.36 0.08
C VAL A 22 19.81 -12.91 1.29
N GLY A 23 18.59 -13.41 1.45
CA GLY A 23 17.76 -13.13 2.62
C GLY A 23 18.41 -13.56 3.94
N ASP A 24 19.04 -14.74 3.97
CA ASP A 24 19.75 -15.25 5.14
C ASP A 24 21.03 -14.44 5.43
N GLU A 25 21.76 -14.02 4.38
CA GLU A 25 22.90 -13.09 4.52
C GLU A 25 22.46 -11.76 5.11
N VAL A 26 21.34 -11.19 4.65
CA VAL A 26 20.78 -9.94 5.19
C VAL A 26 20.43 -10.09 6.67
N LEU A 27 19.91 -11.25 7.09
CA LEU A 27 19.62 -11.53 8.50
C LEU A 27 20.91 -11.56 9.35
N ASN A 28 21.97 -12.19 8.85
CA ASN A 28 23.26 -12.23 9.53
C ASN A 28 23.88 -10.83 9.66
N VAL A 29 23.86 -10.05 8.57
CA VAL A 29 24.33 -8.66 8.57
C VAL A 29 23.54 -7.81 9.58
N ALA A 30 22.23 -8.02 9.68
CA ALA A 30 21.39 -7.33 10.65
C ALA A 30 21.76 -7.69 12.10
N ALA A 31 22.03 -8.96 12.40
CA ALA A 31 22.48 -9.39 13.72
C ALA A 31 23.85 -8.79 14.08
N ASP A 32 24.81 -8.84 13.16
CA ASP A 32 26.14 -8.25 13.33
C ASP A 32 26.07 -6.73 13.53
N LEU A 33 25.20 -6.05 12.78
CA LEU A 33 24.96 -4.61 12.91
C LEU A 33 24.44 -4.26 14.30
N VAL A 34 23.49 -5.03 14.85
CA VAL A 34 22.96 -4.80 16.21
C VAL A 34 24.08 -4.95 17.24
N ALA A 35 24.86 -6.03 17.17
CA ALA A 35 25.99 -6.24 18.08
C ALA A 35 27.01 -5.10 17.99
N ALA A 36 27.31 -4.61 16.78
CA ALA A 36 28.23 -3.52 16.55
C ALA A 36 27.68 -2.17 17.04
N LEU A 37 26.38 -1.89 16.87
CA LEU A 37 25.74 -0.67 17.37
C LEU A 37 25.64 -0.66 18.90
N ASP A 38 25.34 -1.81 19.52
CA ASP A 38 25.26 -1.94 20.98
C ASP A 38 26.64 -1.73 21.63
N ALA A 39 27.71 -2.21 20.98
CA ALA A 39 29.09 -1.99 21.42
C ALA A 39 29.61 -0.58 21.09
N ARG A 40 29.17 0.00 19.98
CA ARG A 40 29.70 1.24 19.40
C ARG A 40 28.59 2.13 18.82
N PRO A 41 27.87 2.90 19.66
CA PRO A 41 26.71 3.68 19.21
C PRO A 41 27.01 4.71 18.12
N GLU A 42 28.23 5.24 18.05
CA GLU A 42 28.69 6.19 17.04
C GLU A 42 28.80 5.60 15.63
N LEU A 43 28.86 4.26 15.50
CA LEU A 43 28.88 3.57 14.21
C LEU A 43 27.70 3.99 13.32
N ARG A 44 26.54 4.30 13.91
CA ARG A 44 25.38 4.81 13.16
C ARG A 44 25.73 6.07 12.37
N ALA A 45 26.43 7.02 12.98
CA ALA A 45 26.81 8.26 12.31
C ALA A 45 27.81 7.99 11.18
N GLU A 46 28.78 7.10 11.41
CA GLU A 46 29.75 6.68 10.40
C GLU A 46 29.08 6.02 9.19
N LEU A 47 28.05 5.18 9.41
CA LEU A 47 27.28 4.55 8.33
C LEU A 47 26.50 5.59 7.51
N ILE A 48 25.93 6.60 8.16
CA ILE A 48 25.25 7.72 7.49
C ILE A 48 26.25 8.53 6.65
N ASP A 49 27.43 8.81 7.21
CA ASP A 49 28.51 9.52 6.50
C ASP A 49 29.02 8.71 5.29
N ALA A 50 29.05 7.38 5.43
CA ALA A 50 29.31 6.40 4.36
C ALA A 50 28.14 6.23 3.37
N LYS A 51 27.11 7.08 3.44
CA LYS A 51 25.95 7.12 2.52
C LYS A 51 24.98 5.95 2.61
N VAL A 52 25.00 5.20 3.71
CA VAL A 52 23.91 4.26 4.02
C VAL A 52 22.70 5.06 4.50
N SER A 53 21.52 4.81 3.94
CA SER A 53 20.32 5.56 4.33
C SER A 53 19.90 5.21 5.76
N ARG A 54 19.36 6.21 6.47
CA ARG A 54 18.81 6.01 7.83
C ARG A 54 17.77 4.91 7.86
N ASP A 55 16.85 4.90 6.89
CA ASP A 55 15.78 3.90 6.80
C ASP A 55 16.32 2.47 6.66
N VAL A 56 17.42 2.28 5.93
CA VAL A 56 18.06 0.96 5.80
C VAL A 56 18.71 0.53 7.11
N ILE A 57 19.42 1.44 7.80
CA ILE A 57 20.03 1.15 9.10
C ILE A 57 18.94 0.80 10.12
N ASP A 58 17.87 1.59 10.18
CA ASP A 58 16.76 1.39 11.12
C ASP A 58 16.04 0.06 10.83
N ASN A 59 15.79 -0.28 9.57
CA ASN A 59 15.17 -1.57 9.23
C ASN A 59 16.09 -2.75 9.53
N LEU A 60 17.39 -2.68 9.23
CA LEU A 60 18.34 -3.75 9.55
C LEU A 60 18.50 -3.93 11.05
N GLU A 61 18.58 -2.86 11.83
CA GLU A 61 18.63 -2.96 13.28
C GLU A 61 17.35 -3.63 13.83
N ARG A 62 16.18 -3.18 13.38
CA ARG A 62 14.89 -3.78 13.78
C ARG A 62 14.79 -5.25 13.37
N LEU A 63 15.38 -5.63 12.24
CA LEU A 63 15.46 -7.03 11.81
C LEU A 63 16.35 -7.84 12.76
N GLY A 64 17.54 -7.33 13.07
CA GLY A 64 18.50 -8.00 13.96
C GLY A 64 17.97 -8.13 15.39
N ARG A 65 17.13 -7.18 15.83
CA ARG A 65 16.41 -7.25 17.12
C ARG A 65 15.17 -8.16 17.10
N GLY A 66 14.79 -8.70 15.93
CA GLY A 66 13.62 -9.57 15.80
C GLY A 66 12.28 -8.82 15.92
N GLU A 67 12.22 -7.57 15.50
CA GLU A 67 10.99 -6.75 15.53
C GLU A 67 10.24 -6.73 14.20
N ILE A 68 10.92 -7.07 13.10
CA ILE A 68 10.33 -7.11 11.76
C ILE A 68 10.55 -8.45 11.08
N HIS A 69 9.59 -8.84 10.25
CA HIS A 69 9.65 -10.06 9.49
C HIS A 69 10.66 -9.92 8.34
N ARG A 70 11.48 -10.96 8.10
CA ARG A 70 12.58 -10.94 7.10
C ARG A 70 12.14 -10.50 5.70
N ASN A 71 10.94 -10.89 5.27
CA ASN A 71 10.42 -10.54 3.94
C ASN A 71 10.05 -9.05 3.80
N LEU A 72 9.92 -8.31 4.90
CA LEU A 72 9.51 -6.89 4.87
C LEU A 72 10.68 -5.92 4.82
N VAL A 73 11.90 -6.37 5.08
CA VAL A 73 13.11 -5.53 5.18
C VAL A 73 13.37 -4.78 3.87
N LEU A 74 13.15 -5.45 2.75
CA LEU A 74 13.34 -4.92 1.40
C LEU A 74 12.02 -4.64 0.69
N ASP A 75 10.88 -4.84 1.36
CA ASP A 75 9.57 -4.64 0.76
C ASP A 75 9.21 -3.14 0.75
N SER A 76 9.29 -2.54 -0.42
CA SER A 76 8.95 -1.14 -0.66
C SER A 76 7.47 -0.92 -1.01
N SER A 77 6.66 -1.98 -1.06
CA SER A 77 5.24 -1.92 -1.39
C SER A 77 4.45 -1.13 -0.34
N THR A 78 3.26 -0.65 -0.73
CA THR A 78 2.38 0.07 0.20
C THR A 78 2.00 -0.80 1.40
N VAL A 79 1.78 -2.10 1.18
CA VAL A 79 1.41 -3.03 2.25
C VAL A 79 2.62 -3.35 3.14
N GLY A 80 3.81 -3.57 2.56
CA GLY A 80 5.04 -3.77 3.32
C GLY A 80 5.34 -2.62 4.28
N ARG A 81 5.23 -1.38 3.79
CA ARG A 81 5.38 -0.17 4.62
C ARG A 81 4.34 -0.04 5.73
N ARG A 82 3.15 -0.65 5.57
CA ARG A 82 2.12 -0.70 6.63
C ARG A 82 2.46 -1.78 7.65
N LEU A 83 2.80 -2.97 7.19
CA LEU A 83 3.14 -4.11 8.03
C LEU A 83 4.39 -3.82 8.88
N LEU A 84 5.39 -3.12 8.35
CA LEU A 84 6.59 -2.69 9.10
C LEU A 84 6.28 -1.86 10.36
N LYS A 85 5.06 -1.32 10.51
CA LYS A 85 4.65 -0.55 11.69
C LYS A 85 3.90 -1.39 12.73
N LEU A 86 3.59 -2.64 12.40
CA LEU A 86 2.85 -3.56 13.27
C LEU A 86 3.82 -4.40 14.11
N PRO A 87 3.35 -5.04 15.18
CA PRO A 87 4.15 -6.04 15.90
C PRO A 87 4.52 -7.23 15.00
N LEU A 88 5.67 -7.87 15.25
CA LEU A 88 6.14 -9.03 14.47
C LEU A 88 5.10 -10.16 14.37
N SER A 89 4.35 -10.42 15.44
CA SER A 89 3.31 -11.45 15.44
C SER A 89 2.22 -11.18 14.39
N VAL A 90 1.78 -9.93 14.28
CA VAL A 90 0.79 -9.50 13.29
C VAL A 90 1.38 -9.51 11.88
N GLN A 91 2.63 -9.09 11.72
CA GLN A 91 3.35 -9.17 10.44
C GLN A 91 3.41 -10.61 9.93
N THR A 92 3.81 -11.54 10.79
CA THR A 92 3.96 -12.97 10.48
C THR A 92 2.61 -13.56 10.12
N GLN A 93 1.58 -13.33 10.93
CA GLN A 93 0.23 -13.81 10.64
C GLN A 93 -0.29 -13.28 9.30
N ALA A 94 -0.11 -11.99 9.01
CA ALA A 94 -0.56 -11.41 7.75
C ALA A 94 0.17 -12.02 6.55
N ILE A 95 1.48 -12.23 6.65
CA ILE A 95 2.30 -12.77 5.55
C ILE A 95 2.00 -14.25 5.31
N GLU A 96 1.85 -15.06 6.36
CA GLU A 96 1.67 -16.51 6.25
C GLU A 96 0.22 -16.91 5.98
N ALA A 97 -0.75 -16.26 6.63
CA ALA A 97 -2.16 -16.62 6.56
C ALA A 97 -2.98 -15.68 5.66
N GLY A 98 -2.42 -14.53 5.25
CA GLY A 98 -3.17 -13.47 4.60
C GLY A 98 -3.97 -12.63 5.59
N VAL A 99 -4.85 -11.78 5.07
CA VAL A 99 -5.60 -10.82 5.87
C VAL A 99 -7.08 -10.86 5.53
N GLU A 100 -7.92 -10.81 6.56
CA GLU A 100 -9.37 -10.72 6.40
C GLU A 100 -9.78 -9.32 5.94
N VAL A 101 -10.47 -9.29 4.81
CA VAL A 101 -11.01 -8.09 4.19
C VAL A 101 -12.53 -8.20 4.11
N LEU A 102 -13.22 -7.20 4.65
CA LEU A 102 -14.67 -7.08 4.53
C LEU A 102 -15.06 -6.58 3.14
N ASP A 103 -16.00 -7.25 2.49
CA ASP A 103 -16.49 -6.85 1.18
C ASP A 103 -17.36 -5.58 1.23
N PRO A 104 -17.56 -4.88 0.09
CA PRO A 104 -18.38 -3.67 0.03
C PRO A 104 -19.84 -3.84 0.46
N ASP A 105 -20.34 -5.09 0.48
CA ASP A 105 -21.68 -5.47 0.96
C ASP A 105 -21.81 -5.44 2.49
N GLU A 106 -20.68 -5.30 3.21
CA GLU A 106 -20.56 -5.30 4.67
C GLU A 106 -20.96 -6.61 5.38
N GLN A 107 -21.23 -7.68 4.62
CA GLN A 107 -21.71 -8.97 5.12
C GLN A 107 -20.71 -10.10 4.92
N THR A 108 -19.99 -10.09 3.80
CA THR A 108 -19.06 -11.15 3.46
C THR A 108 -17.62 -10.74 3.73
N THR A 109 -16.78 -11.70 4.12
CA THR A 109 -15.35 -11.52 4.33
C THR A 109 -14.57 -12.45 3.42
N ARG A 110 -13.39 -12.01 2.99
CA ARG A 110 -12.43 -12.84 2.26
C ARG A 110 -11.09 -12.79 2.94
N LEU A 111 -10.43 -13.94 3.01
CA LEU A 111 -9.03 -14.03 3.39
C LEU A 111 -8.21 -13.82 2.11
N ILE A 112 -7.44 -12.73 2.05
CA ILE A 112 -6.68 -12.33 0.86
C ILE A 112 -5.19 -12.35 1.20
N PRO A 113 -4.34 -13.00 0.39
CA PRO A 113 -2.89 -12.89 0.53
C PRO A 113 -2.42 -11.43 0.48
N VAL A 114 -1.38 -11.10 1.26
CA VAL A 114 -0.90 -9.72 1.41
C VAL A 114 -0.43 -9.11 0.08
N ASP A 115 0.15 -9.93 -0.79
CA ASP A 115 0.63 -9.57 -2.12
C ASP A 115 -0.50 -9.36 -3.15
N GLU A 116 -1.71 -9.87 -2.87
CA GLU A 116 -2.90 -9.71 -3.71
C GLU A 116 -3.79 -8.53 -3.29
N LEU A 117 -3.47 -7.85 -2.19
CA LEU A 117 -4.26 -6.72 -1.70
C LEU A 117 -4.19 -5.52 -2.64
N THR A 118 -5.35 -5.04 -3.07
CA THR A 118 -5.44 -3.78 -3.81
C THR A 118 -5.12 -2.59 -2.89
N PRO A 119 -4.65 -1.44 -3.43
CA PRO A 119 -4.36 -0.25 -2.61
C PRO A 119 -5.53 0.22 -1.73
N LYS A 120 -6.77 0.05 -2.21
CA LYS A 120 -7.99 0.38 -1.44
C LYS A 120 -8.20 -0.58 -0.27
N GLN A 121 -7.95 -1.87 -0.47
CA GLN A 121 -8.04 -2.87 0.60
C GLN A 121 -6.90 -2.68 1.60
N VAL A 122 -5.68 -2.33 1.16
CA VAL A 122 -4.60 -1.94 2.07
C VAL A 122 -5.03 -0.74 2.92
N GLU A 123 -5.66 0.27 2.33
CA GLU A 123 -6.16 1.43 3.10
C GLU A 123 -7.30 1.06 4.05
N GLN A 124 -8.15 0.10 3.69
CA GLN A 124 -9.25 -0.43 4.51
C GLN A 124 -8.77 -1.27 5.69
N VAL A 125 -7.77 -2.10 5.48
CA VAL A 125 -7.26 -3.05 6.47
C VAL A 125 -6.20 -2.40 7.35
N PHE A 126 -5.27 -1.65 6.74
CA PHE A 126 -4.11 -1.07 7.40
C PHE A 126 -4.19 0.46 7.39
N PRO A 127 -4.77 1.08 8.43
CA PRO A 127 -4.75 2.52 8.62
C PRO A 127 -3.33 3.07 8.60
N LYS A 128 -3.21 4.38 8.41
CA LYS A 128 -1.90 5.04 8.42
C LYS A 128 -1.15 4.89 9.75
N HIS A 129 -1.91 4.70 10.84
CA HIS A 129 -1.45 4.67 12.22
C HIS A 129 -1.57 3.26 12.83
N GLY A 130 -0.63 2.38 12.45
CA GLY A 130 -0.01 1.42 13.36
C GLY A 130 -0.83 0.23 13.87
N HIS A 131 -1.97 -0.11 13.29
CA HIS A 131 -2.70 -1.34 13.63
C HIS A 131 -3.37 -1.94 12.39
N GLN A 132 -3.83 -3.19 12.51
CA GLN A 132 -4.74 -3.82 11.56
C GLN A 132 -6.18 -3.61 12.05
N ARG A 133 -7.06 -3.10 11.20
CA ARG A 133 -8.48 -2.90 11.54
C ARG A 133 -9.18 -4.24 11.72
N SER A 134 -9.92 -4.35 12.80
CA SER A 134 -10.96 -5.37 13.00
C SER A 134 -12.07 -5.25 11.96
N LEU A 135 -12.87 -6.31 11.78
CA LEU A 135 -14.01 -6.29 10.85
C LEU A 135 -15.02 -5.19 11.17
N ALA A 136 -15.22 -4.87 12.46
CA ALA A 136 -16.09 -3.78 12.88
C ALA A 136 -15.55 -2.40 12.42
N GLU A 137 -14.25 -2.17 12.57
CA GLU A 137 -13.61 -0.92 12.12
C GLU A 137 -13.58 -0.82 10.59
N GLN A 138 -13.38 -1.93 9.88
CA GLN A 138 -13.48 -1.97 8.42
C GLN A 138 -14.90 -1.60 7.96
N ARG A 139 -15.94 -2.09 8.63
CA ARG A 139 -17.33 -1.72 8.35
C ARG A 139 -17.58 -0.22 8.55
N THR A 140 -17.11 0.34 9.67
CA THR A 140 -17.20 1.79 9.94
C THR A 140 -16.50 2.59 8.84
N TRP A 141 -15.29 2.16 8.44
CA TRP A 141 -14.54 2.80 7.37
C TRP A 141 -15.27 2.77 6.02
N LEU A 142 -15.91 1.65 5.66
CA LEU A 142 -16.72 1.54 4.44
C LEU A 142 -17.91 2.51 4.46
N ARG A 143 -18.62 2.60 5.60
CA ARG A 143 -19.76 3.50 5.77
C ARG A 143 -19.35 4.97 5.65
N GLU A 144 -18.25 5.36 6.26
CA GLU A 144 -17.71 6.73 6.14
C GLU A 144 -17.29 7.09 4.72
N ARG A 145 -16.77 6.12 3.94
CA ARG A 145 -16.45 6.37 2.53
C ARG A 145 -17.70 6.49 1.67
N LYS A 146 -18.73 5.68 1.93
CA LYS A 146 -20.02 5.78 1.23
C LYS A 146 -20.67 7.15 1.48
N SER A 147 -20.63 7.65 2.72
CA SER A 147 -21.24 8.96 3.05
C SER A 147 -20.48 10.17 2.49
N LYS A 148 -19.17 10.03 2.24
CA LYS A 148 -18.31 11.09 1.67
C LYS A 148 -18.23 11.07 0.15
N GLN A 149 -18.90 10.14 -0.55
CA GLN A 149 -18.96 10.23 -2.00
C GLN A 149 -19.71 11.51 -2.39
N PRO A 150 -19.09 12.41 -3.17
CA PRO A 150 -19.79 13.59 -3.64
C PRO A 150 -21.01 13.10 -4.41
N VAL A 151 -22.20 13.47 -3.94
CA VAL A 151 -23.41 13.36 -4.74
C VAL A 151 -23.06 14.06 -6.05
N PRO A 152 -23.16 13.39 -7.21
CA PRO A 152 -22.94 14.07 -8.47
C PRO A 152 -23.89 15.26 -8.47
N VAL A 153 -23.33 16.47 -8.44
CA VAL A 153 -24.09 17.69 -8.63
C VAL A 153 -24.55 17.59 -10.07
N SER A 154 -25.70 16.96 -10.27
CA SER A 154 -26.42 17.06 -11.52
C SER A 154 -26.55 18.56 -11.75
N PRO A 155 -26.13 19.09 -12.92
CA PRO A 155 -26.36 20.49 -13.18
C PRO A 155 -27.83 20.78 -12.90
N ALA A 156 -28.11 21.90 -12.24
CA ALA A 156 -29.46 22.36 -11.95
C ALA A 156 -30.19 22.79 -13.24
N TYR A 157 -30.02 22.03 -14.32
CA TYR A 157 -30.63 22.21 -15.60
C TYR A 157 -30.43 20.94 -16.44
N ARG A 158 -31.36 20.68 -17.36
CA ARG A 158 -31.25 19.63 -18.36
C ARG A 158 -31.04 20.25 -19.73
N VAL A 159 -29.93 19.94 -20.39
CA VAL A 159 -29.68 20.34 -21.78
C VAL A 159 -30.45 19.41 -22.72
N CYS A 160 -31.24 20.00 -23.60
CA CYS A 160 -31.93 19.35 -24.71
C CYS A 160 -31.39 19.92 -26.03
N LYS A 161 -31.77 19.33 -27.17
CA LYS A 161 -31.24 19.70 -28.50
C LYS A 161 -31.29 21.21 -28.79
N ASP A 162 -32.37 21.89 -28.39
CA ASP A 162 -32.62 23.31 -28.71
C ASP A 162 -33.00 24.17 -27.48
N CYS A 163 -32.85 23.63 -26.27
CA CYS A 163 -33.20 24.35 -25.05
C CYS A 163 -32.48 23.82 -23.81
N ILE A 164 -32.47 24.65 -22.77
CA ILE A 164 -32.08 24.31 -21.41
C ILE A 164 -33.35 24.33 -20.56
N ILE A 165 -33.59 23.27 -19.78
CA ILE A 165 -34.73 23.17 -18.86
C ILE A 165 -34.20 23.42 -17.44
N THR A 166 -34.68 24.45 -16.76
CA THR A 166 -34.32 24.75 -15.37
C THR A 166 -35.06 23.83 -14.38
N PRO A 167 -34.69 23.79 -13.09
CA PRO A 167 -35.37 22.95 -12.10
C PRO A 167 -36.80 23.42 -11.84
N ALA A 168 -37.10 24.70 -12.11
CA ALA A 168 -38.44 25.28 -12.06
C ALA A 168 -39.31 24.88 -13.28
N GLY A 169 -38.78 24.08 -14.21
CA GLY A 169 -39.48 23.65 -15.42
C GLY A 169 -39.47 24.69 -16.55
N GLU A 170 -38.74 25.79 -16.39
CA GLU A 170 -38.66 26.83 -17.41
C GLU A 170 -37.80 26.37 -18.57
N ARG A 171 -38.29 26.60 -19.79
CA ARG A 171 -37.60 26.24 -21.02
C ARG A 171 -36.93 27.47 -21.62
N ILE A 172 -35.61 27.55 -21.46
CA ILE A 172 -34.78 28.57 -22.09
C ILE A 172 -34.38 28.08 -23.47
N THR A 173 -34.86 28.75 -24.51
CA THR A 173 -34.58 28.36 -25.91
C THR A 173 -33.22 28.86 -26.37
N LYS A 174 -32.64 28.20 -27.38
CA LYS A 174 -31.40 28.65 -28.04
C LYS A 174 -31.48 30.11 -28.53
N ALA A 175 -32.65 30.54 -29.01
CA ALA A 175 -32.87 31.91 -29.48
C ALA A 175 -32.73 32.93 -28.33
N GLN A 176 -33.30 32.66 -27.16
CA GLN A 176 -33.16 33.50 -25.97
C GLN A 176 -31.71 33.56 -25.48
N ILE A 177 -30.99 32.44 -25.50
CA ILE A 177 -29.58 32.40 -25.13
C ILE A 177 -28.74 33.26 -26.07
N LEU A 178 -28.96 33.16 -27.39
CA LEU A 178 -28.26 33.97 -28.37
C LEU A 178 -28.59 35.45 -28.26
N GLN A 179 -29.85 35.79 -27.94
CA GLN A 179 -30.26 37.17 -27.68
C GLN A 179 -29.54 37.74 -26.45
N TRP A 180 -29.51 37.02 -25.32
CA TRP A 180 -28.79 37.46 -24.13
C TRP A 180 -27.30 37.65 -24.40
N LEU A 181 -26.67 36.74 -25.16
CA LEU A 181 -25.27 36.89 -25.55
C LEU A 181 -25.03 38.12 -26.45
N ALA A 182 -25.99 38.50 -27.29
CA ALA A 182 -25.91 39.70 -28.11
C ALA A 182 -26.13 40.99 -27.32
N GLU A 183 -26.94 40.96 -26.25
CA GLU A 183 -27.21 42.10 -25.34
C GLU A 183 -26.07 42.33 -24.32
N MET A 184 -25.19 41.35 -24.12
CA MET A 184 -24.03 41.44 -23.21
C MET A 184 -22.77 42.03 -23.87
N HIS A 185 -22.83 42.36 -25.16
CA HIS A 185 -21.80 43.06 -25.93
C HIS A 185 -22.21 44.50 -26.22
#